data_AF-A0A3C1H529-F1
#
_entry.id   AF-A0A3C1H529-F1
#
_cell.length_a   1.000
_cell.length_b   1.000
_cell.length_c   1.000
_cell.angle_alpha   90.00
_cell.angle_beta   90.00
_cell.angle_gamma   90.00
#
_symmetry.space_group_name_H-M   'P 1'
#
loop_
_entity.id
_entity.type
_entity.pdbx_description
1 polymer ?
#
loop_
_entity_poly.entity_id
_entity_poly.type
_entity_poly.pdbx_seq_one_letter_code
_entity_poly.pdbx_strand_id
1 'polypeptide(L)'
;MFEAVKEYCSKDGKVGNVAKGLWLDTLRPARLEGTDAVIYCSSEFQRSIVENNYSHPLQDAFTQILGFPVNLRLIVQEQNEEAENNTPAEENPVAELNRHSGDGEYAYTFDTFIVGGSNQFAYAACTSIARGDGSGNTYNPLF
;
A
#
# COMPACT_ATOMS: atom_id res chain seq x y z
N MET A 1 22.22 3.17 14.20
CA MET A 1 21.58 2.15 15.07
C MET A 1 20.56 1.33 14.31
N PHE A 2 19.43 1.91 13.88
CA PHE A 2 18.40 1.17 13.12
C PHE A 2 18.93 0.53 11.82
N GLU A 3 19.88 1.19 11.14
CA GLU A 3 20.58 0.56 10.00
C GLU A 3 21.34 -0.71 10.39
N ALA A 4 21.96 -0.75 11.57
CA ALA A 4 22.64 -1.95 12.07
C ALA A 4 21.64 -3.06 12.39
N VAL A 5 20.44 -2.71 12.85
CA VAL A 5 19.34 -3.68 13.08
C VAL A 5 18.90 -4.29 11.75
N LYS A 6 18.69 -3.46 10.72
CA LYS A 6 18.34 -3.92 9.37
C LYS A 6 19.44 -4.82 8.78
N GLU A 7 20.69 -4.46 8.99
CA GLU A 7 21.83 -5.25 8.51
C GLU A 7 21.94 -6.59 9.26
N TYR A 8 21.68 -6.60 10.57
CA TYR A 8 21.65 -7.82 11.36
C TYR A 8 20.56 -8.77 10.89
N CYS A 9 19.34 -8.28 10.64
CA CYS A 9 18.25 -9.10 10.09
C CYS A 9 18.59 -9.71 8.73
N SER A 10 19.43 -9.04 7.93
CA SER A 10 19.91 -9.54 6.64
C SER A 10 21.01 -10.60 6.79
N LYS A 11 21.87 -10.49 7.82
CA LYS A 11 22.97 -11.43 8.10
C LYS A 11 22.51 -12.72 8.78
N ASP A 12 21.49 -12.64 9.63
CA ASP A 12 20.93 -13.79 10.36
C ASP A 12 20.18 -14.77 9.44
N GLY A 13 20.02 -14.45 8.14
CA GLY A 13 19.33 -15.29 7.15
C GLY A 13 17.81 -15.39 7.34
N LYS A 14 17.28 -14.83 8.43
CA LYS A 14 15.84 -14.81 8.74
C LYS A 14 15.02 -13.92 7.80
N VAL A 15 15.65 -12.93 7.17
CA VAL A 15 14.99 -12.02 6.21
C VAL A 15 15.71 -12.08 4.86
N GLY A 16 15.01 -12.52 3.82
CA GLY A 16 15.54 -12.53 2.45
C GLY A 16 15.76 -11.11 1.90
N ASN A 17 16.68 -10.96 0.95
CA ASN A 17 17.05 -9.64 0.37
C ASN A 17 15.84 -8.87 -0.19
N VAL A 18 14.89 -9.58 -0.80
CA VAL A 18 13.65 -8.99 -1.34
C VAL A 18 12.77 -8.46 -0.21
N ALA A 19 12.62 -9.23 0.87
CA ALA A 19 11.86 -8.82 2.04
C ALA A 19 12.49 -7.62 2.76
N LYS A 20 13.82 -7.55 2.81
CA LYS A 20 14.52 -6.39 3.36
C LYS A 20 14.19 -5.11 2.58
N GLY A 21 14.32 -5.14 1.26
CA GLY A 21 14.04 -3.97 0.41
C GLY A 21 12.58 -3.52 0.47
N LEU A 22 11.64 -4.47 0.50
CA LEU A 22 10.21 -4.17 0.53
C LEU A 22 9.72 -3.72 1.91
N TRP A 23 10.10 -4.45 2.96
CA TRP A 23 9.48 -4.33 4.28
C TRP A 23 10.35 -3.64 5.34
N LEU A 24 11.68 -3.64 5.21
CA LEU A 24 12.58 -3.08 6.23
C LEU A 24 13.22 -1.75 5.83
N ASP A 25 13.58 -1.58 4.55
CA ASP A 25 14.20 -0.35 4.06
C ASP A 25 13.21 0.83 3.98
N THR A 26 11.94 0.51 3.80
CA THR A 26 10.82 1.46 3.79
C THR A 26 10.44 1.93 5.20
N LEU A 27 10.83 1.22 6.26
CA LEU A 27 10.57 1.62 7.64
C LEU A 27 11.38 2.87 8.00
N ARG A 28 10.73 3.81 8.67
CA ARG A 28 11.35 5.04 9.16
C ARG A 28 11.47 4.99 10.68
N PRO A 29 12.68 5.02 11.25
CA PRO A 29 12.82 5.04 12.70
C PRO A 29 12.34 6.38 13.26
N ALA A 30 11.45 6.36 14.24
CA ALA A 30 10.92 7.57 14.87
C ALA A 30 11.81 7.96 16.06
N ARG A 31 11.74 7.15 17.11
CA ARG A 31 12.45 7.37 18.37
C ARG A 31 12.53 6.08 19.17
N LEU A 32 13.46 6.04 20.11
CA LEU A 32 13.58 4.98 21.09
C LEU A 32 13.30 5.58 22.47
N GLU A 33 12.20 5.16 23.09
CA GLU A 33 11.84 5.57 24.46
C GLU A 33 12.10 4.42 25.42
N GLY A 34 13.31 4.39 25.99
CA GLY A 34 13.72 3.35 26.93
C GLY A 34 13.70 1.97 26.28
N THR A 35 12.66 1.20 26.60
CA THR A 35 12.40 -0.16 26.09
C THR A 35 11.47 -0.20 24.88
N ASP A 36 10.92 0.92 24.43
CA ASP A 36 9.99 0.98 23.30
C ASP A 36 10.63 1.63 22.07
N ALA A 37 10.82 0.85 21.01
CA ALA A 37 11.23 1.35 19.71
C ALA A 37 10.00 1.73 18.89
N VAL A 38 9.86 3.03 18.62
CA VAL A 38 8.80 3.58 17.78
C VAL A 38 9.31 3.64 16.35
N ILE A 39 8.58 3.00 15.43
CA ILE A 39 8.93 2.91 14.02
C ILE A 39 7.70 3.31 13.20
N TYR A 40 7.90 4.18 12.22
CA TYR A 40 6.86 4.57 11.27
C TYR A 40 6.81 3.61 10.08
N CYS A 41 5.60 3.19 9.75
CA CYS A 41 5.27 2.41 8.55
C CYS A 41 4.59 3.30 7.51
N SER A 42 4.78 2.96 6.23
CA SER A 42 4.14 3.64 5.10
C SER A 42 2.66 3.32 4.94
N SER A 43 2.21 2.16 5.43
CA SER A 43 0.82 1.71 5.32
C SER A 43 0.44 0.73 6.43
N GLU A 44 -0.86 0.59 6.68
CA GLU A 44 -1.39 -0.40 7.60
C GLU A 44 -1.09 -1.84 7.14
N PHE A 45 -1.07 -2.06 5.82
CA PHE A 45 -0.70 -3.37 5.26
C PHE A 45 0.75 -3.73 5.59
N GLN A 46 1.69 -2.80 5.39
CA GLN A 46 3.07 -2.99 5.78
C GLN A 46 3.20 -3.23 7.29
N ARG A 47 2.50 -2.44 8.12
CA ARG A 47 2.48 -2.65 9.56
C ARG A 47 2.06 -4.08 9.90
N SER A 48 0.96 -4.56 9.33
CA SER A 48 0.46 -5.91 9.59
C SER A 48 1.46 -6.99 9.17
N ILE A 49 2.13 -6.85 8.03
CA ILE A 49 3.16 -7.82 7.60
C ILE A 49 4.37 -7.80 8.53
N VAL A 50 4.85 -6.61 8.89
CA VAL A 50 6.00 -6.43 9.80
C VAL A 50 5.68 -6.95 11.20
N GLU A 51 4.49 -6.70 11.71
CA GLU A 51 4.02 -7.17 13.01
C GLU A 51 3.88 -8.70 13.04
N ASN A 52 3.31 -9.31 11.99
CA ASN A 52 3.07 -10.75 11.98
C ASN A 52 4.33 -11.58 11.68
N ASN A 53 5.18 -11.15 10.73
CA ASN A 53 6.29 -11.97 10.23
C ASN A 53 7.66 -11.52 10.76
N TYR A 54 7.83 -10.22 11.02
CA TYR A 54 9.14 -9.63 11.30
C TYR A 54 9.28 -9.08 12.72
N SER A 55 8.23 -9.14 13.56
CA SER A 55 8.28 -8.69 14.95
C SER A 55 9.36 -9.41 15.76
N HIS A 56 9.36 -10.74 15.75
CA HIS A 56 10.34 -11.54 16.49
C HIS A 56 11.78 -11.37 15.96
N PRO A 57 12.06 -11.47 14.65
CA PRO A 57 13.40 -11.19 14.12
C PRO A 57 13.91 -9.79 14.45
N LEU A 58 13.02 -8.78 14.43
CA LEU A 58 13.38 -7.42 14.78
C LEU A 58 13.69 -7.28 16.28
N GLN A 59 12.87 -7.85 17.16
CA GLN A 59 13.14 -7.83 18.61
C GLN A 59 14.45 -8.53 18.97
N ASP A 60 14.74 -9.67 18.35
CA ASP A 60 16.03 -10.36 18.50
C ASP A 60 17.19 -9.45 18.10
N ALA A 61 17.07 -8.80 16.93
CA ALA A 61 18.09 -7.91 16.40
C ALA A 61 18.29 -6.67 17.29
N PHE A 62 17.21 -6.08 17.81
CA PHE A 62 17.29 -5.00 18.79
C PHE A 62 17.99 -5.46 20.06
N THR A 63 17.63 -6.63 20.59
CA THR A 63 18.22 -7.19 21.80
C THR A 63 19.71 -7.46 21.64
N GLN A 64 20.13 -7.97 20.47
CA GLN A 64 21.53 -8.24 20.20
C GLN A 64 22.39 -6.96 20.10
N ILE A 65 21.80 -5.88 19.59
CA ILE A 65 22.51 -4.61 19.39
C ILE A 65 22.51 -3.76 20.66
N LEU A 66 21.41 -3.77 21.41
CA LEU A 66 21.23 -2.95 22.62
C LEU A 66 21.59 -3.67 23.92
N GLY A 67 21.55 -5.00 23.93
CA GLY A 67 21.79 -5.84 25.12
C GLY A 67 20.58 -5.96 26.05
N PHE A 68 19.41 -5.45 25.67
CA PHE A 68 18.16 -5.56 26.45
C PHE A 68 16.94 -5.74 25.52
N PRO A 69 15.87 -6.38 26.00
CA PRO A 69 14.67 -6.60 25.20
C PRO A 69 13.95 -5.29 24.90
N VAL A 70 13.55 -5.11 23.64
CA VAL A 70 12.86 -3.91 23.15
C VAL A 70 11.51 -4.28 22.56
N ASN A 71 10.48 -3.55 22.95
CA ASN A 71 9.14 -3.64 22.37
C ASN A 71 9.04 -2.79 21.11
N LEU A 72 8.43 -3.33 20.07
CA LEU A 72 8.22 -2.62 18.81
C LEU A 72 6.84 -1.98 18.79
N ARG A 73 6.80 -0.67 18.62
CA ARG A 73 5.57 0.08 18.35
C ARG A 73 5.60 0.61 16.93
N LEU A 74 4.81 -0.02 16.07
CA LEU A 74 4.64 0.38 14.68
C LEU A 74 3.50 1.41 14.63
N ILE A 75 3.80 2.61 14.13
CA ILE A 75 2.82 3.67 13.93
C ILE A 75 2.70 3.89 12.42
N VAL A 76 1.48 3.82 11.89
CA VAL A 76 1.26 4.28 10.51
C VAL A 76 1.24 5.79 10.56
N GLN A 77 2.16 6.41 9.83
CA GLN A 77 2.07 7.84 9.61
C GLN A 77 0.95 8.03 8.59
N GLU A 78 -0.29 8.20 9.07
CA GLU A 78 -1.27 8.96 8.29
C GLU A 78 -0.60 10.29 8.02
N GLN A 79 -0.42 10.59 6.74
CA GLN A 79 0.10 11.87 6.33
C GLN A 79 -0.93 12.92 6.74
N ASN A 80 -0.89 13.39 7.99
CA ASN A 80 -1.52 14.64 8.34
C ASN A 80 -0.61 15.72 7.77
N GLU A 81 -0.82 15.99 6.49
CA GLU A 81 -0.23 17.10 5.74
C GLU A 81 -0.73 18.41 6.34
N GLU A 82 -0.12 18.86 7.44
CA GLU A 82 0.07 20.30 7.64
C GLU A 82 1.36 20.71 6.91
N ALA A 83 1.39 20.50 5.59
CA ALA A 83 2.38 21.05 4.67
C ALA A 83 1.80 21.01 3.26
N GLU A 84 1.23 22.15 2.85
CA GLU A 84 1.03 22.62 1.48
C GLU A 84 0.44 21.65 0.44
N ASN A 85 -0.80 21.96 0.03
CA ASN A 85 -1.37 21.68 -1.28
C ASN A 85 -0.33 21.48 -2.39
N ASN A 86 0.04 20.24 -2.68
CA ASN A 86 0.58 19.79 -3.96
C ASN A 86 0.50 18.26 -4.02
N THR A 87 -0.73 17.79 -4.17
CA THR A 87 -1.01 16.46 -4.74
C THR A 87 -0.31 16.40 -6.10
N PRO A 88 0.54 15.40 -6.40
CA PRO A 88 0.85 15.06 -7.77
C PRO A 88 -0.49 14.78 -8.44
N ALA A 89 -0.79 15.52 -9.50
CA ALA A 89 -2.04 15.38 -10.24
C ALA A 89 -2.24 13.90 -10.62
N GLU A 90 -3.08 13.20 -9.85
CA GLU A 90 -3.89 12.14 -10.42
C GLU A 90 -4.69 12.84 -11.51
N GLU A 91 -4.31 12.59 -12.75
CA GLU A 91 -5.09 12.88 -13.93
C GLU A 91 -6.47 12.28 -13.68
N ASN A 92 -7.37 13.10 -13.14
CA ASN A 92 -8.77 12.77 -12.99
C ASN A 92 -9.30 12.59 -14.41
N PRO A 93 -9.52 11.36 -14.90
CA PRO A 93 -10.03 11.17 -16.25
C PRO A 93 -11.43 11.80 -16.38
N VAL A 94 -12.10 11.99 -15.24
CA VAL A 94 -13.39 12.67 -15.09
C VAL A 94 -13.29 14.15 -15.47
N ALA A 95 -12.18 14.82 -15.15
CA ALA A 95 -12.00 16.24 -15.39
C ALA A 95 -11.64 16.53 -16.86
N GLU A 96 -11.00 15.59 -17.55
CA GLU A 96 -10.69 15.68 -18.98
C GLU A 96 -11.90 15.32 -19.86
N LEU A 97 -12.73 14.37 -19.41
CA LEU A 97 -14.01 14.05 -20.06
C LEU A 97 -14.95 15.26 -20.03
N ASN A 98 -15.03 15.97 -18.90
CA ASN A 98 -15.87 17.17 -18.76
C ASN A 98 -15.41 18.34 -19.64
N ARG A 99 -14.14 18.38 -20.05
CA ARG A 99 -13.62 19.38 -21.02
C ARG A 99 -13.96 19.03 -22.46
N HIS A 100 -14.16 17.74 -22.77
CA HIS A 100 -14.61 17.27 -24.08
C HIS A 100 -16.13 17.13 -24.21
N SER A 101 -16.87 17.16 -23.10
CA SER A 101 -18.35 17.20 -23.06
C SER A 101 -18.93 18.61 -23.31
N GLY A 102 -18.23 19.42 -24.11
CA GLY A 102 -18.82 20.62 -24.69
C GLY A 102 -19.88 20.20 -25.70
N ASP A 103 -21.14 20.44 -25.36
CA ASP A 103 -22.30 20.52 -26.28
C ASP A 103 -23.11 19.24 -26.56
N GLY A 104 -23.14 18.26 -25.64
CA GLY A 104 -24.10 17.15 -25.75
C GLY A 104 -24.47 16.57 -24.38
N GLU A 105 -25.77 16.55 -24.06
CA GLU A 105 -26.30 15.73 -22.96
C GLU A 105 -26.07 14.25 -23.28
N TYR A 106 -24.89 13.73 -22.95
CA TYR A 106 -24.65 12.29 -22.92
C TYR A 106 -25.20 11.76 -21.60
N ALA A 107 -26.24 10.92 -21.67
CA ALA A 107 -26.69 10.17 -20.52
C ALA A 107 -25.56 9.25 -20.06
N TYR A 108 -25.12 9.35 -18.81
CA TYR A 108 -24.04 8.52 -18.28
C TYR A 108 -24.50 7.06 -18.08
N THR A 109 -24.56 6.30 -19.18
CA THR A 109 -24.91 4.87 -19.19
C THR A 109 -23.75 4.04 -19.74
N PHE A 110 -23.80 2.72 -19.56
CA PHE A 110 -22.80 1.82 -20.16
C PHE A 110 -22.72 1.96 -21.68
N ASP A 111 -23.84 2.28 -22.34
CA ASP A 111 -23.91 2.43 -23.80
C ASP A 111 -23.12 3.64 -24.33
N THR A 112 -22.87 4.65 -23.49
CA THR A 112 -22.10 5.85 -23.86
C THR A 112 -20.69 5.85 -23.28
N PHE A 113 -20.26 4.75 -22.64
CA PHE A 113 -18.93 4.66 -22.03
C PHE A 113 -17.84 4.47 -23.09
N ILE A 114 -16.79 5.28 -23.03
CA ILE A 114 -15.68 5.21 -24.00
C ILE A 114 -14.69 4.13 -23.57
N VAL A 115 -14.61 3.07 -24.38
CA VAL A 115 -13.72 1.93 -24.15
C VAL A 115 -12.44 2.07 -24.98
N GLY A 116 -11.29 1.94 -24.33
CA GLY A 116 -9.96 1.91 -24.94
C GLY A 116 -9.09 0.81 -24.32
N GLY A 117 -7.87 0.60 -24.85
CA GLY A 117 -7.01 -0.52 -24.44
C GLY A 117 -6.71 -0.60 -22.94
N SER A 118 -6.65 0.54 -22.24
CA SER A 118 -6.39 0.60 -20.80
C SER A 118 -7.60 0.26 -19.90
N ASN A 119 -8.82 0.31 -20.43
CA ASN A 119 -10.05 0.09 -19.64
C ASN A 119 -10.93 -1.04 -20.19
N GLN A 120 -10.52 -1.67 -21.31
CA GLN A 120 -11.27 -2.71 -22.00
C GLN A 120 -11.60 -3.91 -21.10
N PHE A 121 -10.63 -4.36 -20.30
CA PHE A 121 -10.83 -5.50 -19.39
C PHE A 121 -11.83 -5.19 -18.29
N ALA A 122 -11.70 -4.02 -17.64
CA ALA A 122 -12.62 -3.59 -16.60
C ALA A 122 -14.04 -3.39 -17.14
N TYR A 123 -14.18 -2.75 -18.30
CA TYR A 123 -15.48 -2.56 -18.96
C TYR A 123 -16.15 -3.91 -19.29
N ALA A 124 -15.42 -4.86 -19.86
CA ALA A 124 -15.94 -6.18 -20.21
C ALA A 124 -16.41 -6.96 -18.97
N ALA A 125 -15.62 -6.95 -17.89
CA ALA A 125 -15.98 -7.62 -16.64
C ALA A 125 -17.25 -7.03 -16.02
N CYS A 126 -17.32 -5.71 -15.85
CA CYS A 126 -18.49 -5.04 -15.28
C CYS A 126 -19.74 -5.23 -16.15
N THR A 127 -19.60 -5.16 -17.47
CA THR A 127 -20.72 -5.32 -18.42
C THR A 127 -21.33 -6.72 -18.35
N SER A 128 -20.51 -7.78 -18.30
CA SER A 128 -21.01 -9.16 -18.25
C SER A 128 -21.76 -9.45 -16.94
N ILE A 129 -21.25 -8.92 -15.82
CA ILE A 129 -21.92 -9.03 -14.52
C ILE A 129 -23.26 -8.28 -14.55
N ALA A 130 -23.27 -7.05 -15.06
CA ALA A 130 -24.48 -6.21 -15.12
C ALA A 130 -25.56 -6.76 -16.06
N ARG A 131 -25.17 -7.41 -17.17
CA ARG A 131 -26.10 -7.97 -18.16
C ARG A 131 -26.55 -9.40 -17.84
N GLY A 132 -25.93 -10.07 -16.87
CA GLY A 132 -26.31 -11.41 -16.42
C GLY A 132 -26.10 -12.51 -17.47
N ASP A 133 -25.32 -12.23 -18.52
CA ASP A 133 -24.94 -13.19 -19.56
C ASP A 133 -23.86 -14.17 -19.08
N GLY A 134 -23.10 -13.79 -18.05
CA GLY A 134 -22.40 -14.71 -17.16
C GLY A 134 -23.42 -15.28 -16.18
N SER A 135 -23.73 -16.58 -16.28
CA SER A 135 -24.57 -17.33 -15.35
C SER A 135 -24.44 -16.75 -13.93
N GLY A 136 -25.55 -16.25 -13.36
CA GLY A 136 -25.63 -15.42 -12.13
C GLY A 136 -25.13 -16.06 -10.82
N ASN A 137 -24.15 -16.96 -10.92
CA ASN A 137 -23.44 -17.64 -9.86
C ASN A 137 -21.90 -17.71 -10.13
N THR A 138 -21.39 -17.16 -11.25
CA THR A 138 -19.96 -17.18 -11.55
C THR A 138 -19.34 -15.85 -11.16
N TYR A 139 -18.83 -15.86 -9.93
CA TYR A 139 -17.67 -15.13 -9.40
C TYR A 139 -17.06 -14.01 -10.27
N ASN A 140 -16.89 -12.83 -9.67
CA ASN A 140 -16.14 -11.71 -10.25
C ASN A 140 -14.72 -12.18 -10.61
N PRO A 141 -14.31 -12.18 -11.90
CA PRO A 141 -13.00 -12.68 -12.32
C PRO A 141 -11.81 -11.84 -11.82
N LEU A 142 -12.08 -10.76 -11.09
CA LEU A 142 -11.08 -9.97 -10.34
C LEU A 142 -10.84 -10.49 -8.91
N PHE A 143 -11.58 -11.51 -8.43
CA PHE A 143 -11.42 -12.13 -7.10
C PHE A 143 -11.30 -13.66 -7.17
#